data_AF-A0A1H3B3V4-F1
#
_entry.id   AF-A0A1H3B3V4-F1
#
_cell.length_a   1.000
_cell.length_b   1.000
_cell.length_c   1.000
_cell.angle_alpha   90.00
_cell.angle_beta   90.00
_cell.angle_gamma   90.00
#
_symmetry.space_group_name_H-M   'P 1'
#
loop_
_entity.id
_entity.type
_entity.pdbx_description
1 polymer ?
#
loop_
_entity_poly.entity_id
_entity_poly.type
_entity_poly.pdbx_seq_one_letter_code
_entity_poly.pdbx_strand_id
1 'polypeptide(L)' 'MKPEEGDYYTNEQGYRVFTEQYHLKRGYCCKNGCKYCPYGYDKKTDTFKK' A
#
# COMPACT_ATOMS: atom_id res chain seq x y z
N MET A 1 -2.88 -8.93 -13.68
CA MET A 1 -1.85 -9.03 -12.63
C MET A 1 -2.46 -9.73 -11.43
N LYS A 2 -2.02 -10.95 -11.11
CA LYS A 2 -2.42 -11.64 -9.87
C LYS A 2 -1.51 -11.11 -8.75
N PRO A 3 -2.04 -10.68 -7.60
CA PRO A 3 -1.20 -10.44 -6.43
C PRO A 3 -0.53 -11.77 -6.06
N GLU A 4 0.79 -11.77 -5.91
CA GLU A 4 1.55 -12.97 -5.56
C GLU A 4 1.55 -13.15 -4.03
N GLU A 5 1.79 -14.37 -3.55
CA GLU A 5 1.94 -14.66 -2.12
C GLU A 5 3.20 -13.96 -1.58
N GLY A 6 3.03 -12.72 -1.09
CA GLY A 6 4.09 -11.82 -0.62
C GLY A 6 3.73 -10.34 -0.76
N ASP A 7 2.83 -10.00 -1.67
CA ASP A 7 2.31 -8.64 -1.88
C ASP A 7 1.33 -8.19 -0.78
N TYR A 8 0.75 -9.14 -0.05
CA TYR A 8 -0.10 -8.89 1.10
C TYR A 8 0.15 -9.95 2.16
N TYR A 9 0.02 -9.57 3.42
CA TYR A 9 0.04 -10.50 4.54
C TYR A 9 -1.31 -10.51 5.25
N THR A 10 -1.65 -11.62 5.87
CA THR A 10 -2.84 -11.72 6.70
C THR A 10 -2.44 -11.40 8.13
N ASN A 11 -3.07 -10.40 8.75
CA ASN A 11 -2.85 -10.13 10.17
C ASN A 11 -3.61 -11.15 11.04
N GLU A 12 -3.34 -11.17 12.35
CA GLU A 12 -4.00 -12.09 13.30
C GLU A 12 -5.52 -11.91 13.39
N GLN A 13 -6.05 -10.77 12.93
CA GLN A 13 -7.48 -10.51 12.85
C GLN A 13 -8.11 -10.97 11.52
N GLY A 14 -7.35 -11.62 10.63
CA GLY A 14 -7.83 -12.11 9.34
C GLY A 14 -7.90 -11.04 8.24
N TYR A 15 -7.37 -9.84 8.47
CA TYR A 15 -7.35 -8.80 7.45
C TYR A 15 -6.16 -8.95 6.51
N ARG A 16 -6.43 -8.82 5.20
CA ARG A 16 -5.40 -8.71 4.17
C ARG A 16 -4.78 -7.31 4.21
N VAL A 17 -3.56 -7.22 4.69
CA VAL A 17 -2.78 -5.98 4.70
C VAL A 17 -1.84 -5.99 3.50
N PHE A 18 -2.04 -5.06 2.58
CA PHE A 18 -1.17 -4.88 1.42
C PHE A 18 0.16 -4.26 1.85
N THR A 19 1.25 -4.80 1.29
CA THR A 19 2.60 -4.27 1.53
C THR A 19 2.95 -3.18 0.53
N GLU A 20 4.05 -2.48 0.81
CA GLU A 20 4.65 -1.53 -0.11
C GLU A 20 4.98 -2.14 -1.48
N GLN A 21 5.35 -3.42 -1.54
CA GLN A 21 5.66 -4.11 -2.81
C GLN A 21 4.44 -4.18 -3.72
N TYR A 22 3.26 -4.47 -3.18
CA TYR A 22 2.03 -4.46 -3.96
C TYR A 22 1.73 -3.08 -4.54
N HIS A 23 1.97 -2.03 -3.73
CA HIS A 23 1.81 -0.65 -4.18
C HIS A 23 2.82 -0.26 -5.26
N LEU A 24 4.06 -0.74 -5.17
CA LEU A 24 5.09 -0.57 -6.20
C LEU A 24 4.75 -1.33 -7.49
N LYS A 25 4.34 -2.60 -7.41
CA LYS A 25 3.89 -3.41 -8.56
C LYS A 25 2.68 -2.81 -9.26
N ARG A 26 1.75 -2.22 -8.49
CA ARG A 26 0.58 -1.52 -9.02
C ARG A 26 0.98 -0.31 -9.88
N GLY A 27 2.15 0.27 -9.66
CA GLY A 27 2.71 1.35 -10.46
C GLY A 27 2.04 2.71 -10.27
N TYR A 28 1.05 2.83 -9.39
CA TYR A 28 0.42 4.11 -9.05
C TYR A 28 -0.06 4.14 -7.60
N CYS A 29 0.01 5.32 -6.99
CA CYS A 29 -0.55 5.56 -5.67
C CYS A 29 -2.07 5.74 -5.76
N CYS A 30 -2.80 4.96 -4.97
CA CYS A 30 -4.26 5.01 -4.90
C CYS A 30 -4.81 6.17 -4.04
N LYS A 31 -3.95 7.03 -3.46
CA LYS A 31 -4.33 8.15 -2.59
C LYS A 31 -5.23 7.78 -1.39
N ASN A 32 -5.23 6.51 -0.98
CA ASN A 32 -6.08 6.04 0.12
C ASN A 32 -5.48 6.30 1.51
N GLY A 33 -4.25 6.80 1.60
CA GLY A 33 -3.56 6.99 2.89
C GLY A 33 -3.07 5.69 3.50
N CYS A 34 -2.57 4.77 2.67
CA CYS A 34 -2.01 3.51 3.15
C CYS A 34 -0.84 3.78 4.10
N LYS A 35 -0.82 3.12 5.26
CA LYS A 35 0.27 3.27 6.26
C LYS A 35 1.64 2.92 5.69
N TYR A 36 1.70 1.93 4.80
CA TYR A 36 2.91 1.46 4.11
C TYR A 36 2.98 2.00 2.68
N CYS A 37 2.61 3.27 2.47
CA CYS A 37 2.67 3.85 1.14
C CYS A 37 4.13 4.07 0.73
N PRO A 38 4.65 3.38 -0.30
CA PRO A 38 6.02 3.60 -0.78
C PRO A 38 6.20 5.00 -1.40
N TYR A 39 5.11 5.68 -1.74
CA TYR A 39 5.11 7.00 -2.35
C TYR A 39 5.09 8.15 -1.32
N GLY A 40 5.03 7.86 -0.01
CA GLY A 40 4.98 8.91 1.02
C GLY A 40 3.71 9.78 0.93
N TYR A 41 2.57 9.18 0.57
CA TYR A 41 1.31 9.91 0.44
C TYR A 41 0.66 10.19 1.80
N ASP A 42 0.54 11.47 2.13
CA ASP A 42 -0.13 11.97 3.31
C ASP A 42 -1.61 12.24 3.02
N LYS A 43 -2.51 11.37 3.50
CA LYS A 43 -3.98 11.56 3.38
C LYS A 43 -4.47 12.84 4.05
N LYS A 44 -3.77 13.32 5.08
CA LYS A 44 -4.16 14.54 5.80
C LYS A 44 -3.96 15.81 4.97
N THR A 45 -2.95 15.82 4.10
CA THR A 45 -2.58 16.99 3.31
C THR A 45 -2.77 16.78 1.81
N ASP A 46 -3.21 15.60 1.36
CA ASP A 46 -3.28 15.17 -0.05
C ASP A 46 -1.95 15.36 -0.80
N THR A 47 -0.82 15.26 -0.10
CA THR A 47 0.51 15.50 -0.68
C THR A 47 1.39 14.28 -0.65
N PHE A 48 2.32 14.21 -1.61
CA PHE A 48 3.39 13.22 -1.65
C PHE A 48 4.64 13.86 -1.06
N LYS A 49 5.01 13.49 0.18
CA LYS A 49 6.28 13.92 0.77
C LYS A 49 7.32 12.86 0.43
N LYS A 50 8.17 13.18 -0.55
CA LYS A 50 9.38 12.41 -0.87
C LYS A 50 10.59 13.12 -0.29
#